data_AF-A0A2D0ADW0-F1
#
_entry.id   AF-A0A2D0ADW0-F1
#
_cell.length_a   1.000
_cell.length_b   1.000
_cell.length_c   1.000
_cell.angle_alpha   90.00
_cell.angle_beta   90.00
_cell.angle_gamma   90.00
#
_symmetry.space_group_name_H-M   'P 1'
#
loop_
_entity.id
_entity.type
_entity.pdbx_description
1 polymer ?
#
loop_
_entity_poly.entity_id
_entity_poly.type
_entity_poly.pdbx_seq_one_letter_code
_entity_poly.pdbx_strand_id
1 'polypeptide(L)'
;MELSTTQLTAVAVIVIFALIALGMALWIGHRAGNAKGYSAGYAAGVDYWHPRFQRESRERDEAQRLLDCRTRELLALRANVRIEGDEHTATVRDLLRQLASAGGISEEDRATLQAVAEKLLLAANTWAGLRANDQAQAARIFSAYVAELAQRCPSPLQDHPDTELIEWLDREASFNADFECAELRFMVTTNPEGHAHIRDVIRRAMHQAEEIEQGHQATLEASA
;
A
#
# COMPACT_ATOMS: atom_id res chain seq x y z
N MET A 1 47.94 89.22 -56.74
CA MET A 1 46.99 89.77 -55.74
C MET A 1 47.53 89.41 -54.38
N GLU A 2 48.21 90.35 -53.71
CA GLU A 2 48.71 90.14 -52.35
C GLU A 2 47.54 90.38 -51.39
N LEU A 3 47.05 89.32 -50.75
CA LEU A 3 46.06 89.43 -49.68
C LEU A 3 46.70 90.17 -48.50
N SER A 4 46.07 91.24 -48.03
CA SER A 4 46.58 91.95 -46.85
C SER A 4 46.51 91.03 -45.63
N THR A 5 47.49 91.13 -44.75
CA THR A 5 47.60 90.36 -43.51
C THR A 5 46.32 90.42 -42.66
N THR A 6 45.57 91.53 -42.73
CA THR A 6 44.29 91.73 -42.06
C THR A 6 43.13 90.92 -42.65
N GLN A 7 43.12 90.67 -43.97
CA GLN A 7 42.12 89.80 -44.60
C GLN A 7 42.37 88.33 -44.26
N LEU A 8 43.64 87.92 -44.20
CA LEU A 8 44.02 86.55 -43.86
C LEU A 8 43.65 86.19 -42.41
N THR A 9 43.87 87.13 -41.46
CA THR A 9 43.49 86.93 -40.05
C THR A 9 41.97 86.93 -39.87
N ALA A 10 41.23 87.79 -40.58
CA ALA A 10 39.76 87.80 -40.52
C ALA A 10 39.15 86.49 -41.04
N VAL A 11 39.65 85.95 -42.16
CA VAL A 11 39.19 84.66 -42.70
C VAL A 11 39.51 83.52 -41.73
N ALA A 12 40.71 83.51 -41.13
CA ALA A 12 41.08 82.50 -40.14
C ALA A 12 40.15 82.50 -38.92
N VAL A 13 39.80 83.68 -38.39
CA VAL A 13 38.87 83.81 -37.25
C VAL A 13 37.47 83.33 -37.60
N ILE A 14 36.96 83.66 -38.80
CA ILE A 14 35.64 83.21 -39.27
C ILE A 14 35.61 81.68 -39.40
N VAL A 15 36.65 81.07 -39.96
CA VAL A 15 36.75 79.61 -40.11
C VAL A 15 36.78 78.92 -38.75
N ILE A 16 37.53 79.46 -37.78
CA ILE A 16 37.58 78.92 -36.41
C ILE A 16 36.19 79.00 -35.76
N PHE A 17 35.50 80.13 -35.87
CA PHE A 17 34.14 80.27 -35.34
C PHE A 17 33.15 79.30 -36.00
N ALA A 18 33.24 79.12 -37.31
CA ALA A 18 32.41 78.17 -38.04
C ALA A 18 32.64 76.72 -37.59
N LEU A 19 33.90 76.32 -37.36
CA LEU A 19 34.25 74.99 -36.86
C LEU A 19 33.74 74.75 -35.43
N ILE A 20 33.85 75.76 -34.56
CA ILE A 20 33.32 75.69 -33.18
C ILE A 20 31.80 75.54 -33.19
N ALA A 21 31.10 76.32 -34.03
CA ALA A 21 29.65 76.24 -34.17
C ALA A 21 29.19 74.88 -34.71
N LEU A 22 29.90 74.34 -35.72
CA LEU A 22 29.64 73.00 -36.26
C LEU A 22 29.85 71.91 -35.21
N GLY A 23 30.94 71.99 -34.43
CA GLY A 23 31.24 71.06 -33.35
C GLY A 23 30.18 71.07 -32.24
N MET A 24 29.71 72.24 -31.84
CA MET A 24 28.61 72.36 -30.86
C MET A 24 27.30 71.78 -31.40
N ALA A 25 26.94 72.04 -32.66
CA ALA A 25 25.73 71.50 -33.27
C ALA A 25 25.77 69.96 -33.35
N LEU A 26 26.91 69.39 -33.74
CA LEU A 26 27.10 67.93 -33.78
C LEU A 26 27.03 67.30 -32.39
N TRP A 27 27.64 67.94 -31.38
CA TRP A 27 27.61 67.43 -30.01
C TRP A 27 26.20 67.45 -29.40
N ILE A 28 25.46 68.55 -29.60
CA ILE A 28 24.06 68.67 -29.15
C ILE A 28 23.18 67.65 -29.88
N GLY A 29 23.34 67.49 -31.20
CA GLY A 29 22.62 66.52 -31.99
C GLY A 29 22.87 65.07 -31.55
N HIS A 30 24.14 64.72 -31.32
CA HIS A 30 24.52 63.39 -30.84
C HIS A 30 23.97 63.11 -29.43
N ARG A 31 24.06 64.08 -28.51
CA ARG A 31 23.53 63.92 -27.14
C ARG A 31 22.00 63.80 -27.13
N ALA A 32 21.31 64.60 -27.94
CA ALA A 32 19.86 64.52 -28.09
C ALA A 32 19.41 63.20 -28.75
N GLY A 33 20.16 62.73 -29.76
CA GLY A 33 19.93 61.46 -30.43
C GLY A 33 20.10 60.27 -29.47
N ASN A 34 21.16 60.25 -28.67
CA ASN A 34 21.39 59.19 -27.69
C ASN A 34 20.31 59.15 -26.59
N ALA A 35 19.89 60.30 -26.07
CA ALA A 35 18.84 60.36 -25.06
C ALA A 35 17.48 59.87 -25.62
N LYS A 36 17.13 60.26 -26.86
CA LYS A 36 15.91 59.80 -27.53
C LYS A 36 15.97 58.32 -27.90
N GLY A 37 17.11 57.85 -28.40
CA GLY A 37 17.32 56.45 -28.76
C GLY A 37 17.26 55.53 -27.53
N TYR A 38 17.88 55.94 -26.41
CA TYR A 38 17.84 55.18 -25.17
C TYR A 38 16.41 55.12 -24.59
N SER A 39 15.70 56.25 -24.52
CA SER A 39 14.33 56.27 -24.02
C SER A 39 13.36 55.49 -24.90
N ALA A 40 13.47 55.60 -26.23
CA ALA A 40 12.67 54.82 -27.17
C ALA A 40 12.97 53.32 -27.09
N GLY A 41 14.26 52.93 -27.02
CA GLY A 41 14.67 51.53 -26.87
C GLY A 41 14.25 50.94 -25.53
N TYR A 42 14.35 51.71 -24.44
CA TYR A 42 13.88 51.31 -23.12
C TYR A 42 12.36 51.11 -23.10
N ALA A 43 11.58 52.07 -23.62
CA ALA A 43 10.14 51.96 -23.71
C ALA A 43 9.70 50.75 -24.55
N ALA A 44 10.30 50.56 -25.74
CA ALA A 44 10.01 49.40 -26.59
C ALA A 44 10.38 48.07 -25.92
N GLY A 45 11.50 48.03 -25.18
CA GLY A 45 11.91 46.86 -24.41
C GLY A 45 10.92 46.54 -23.29
N VAL A 46 10.51 47.54 -22.51
CA VAL A 46 9.53 47.38 -21.44
C VAL A 46 8.17 46.94 -22.00
N ASP A 47 7.68 47.59 -23.05
CA ASP A 47 6.40 47.25 -23.69
C ASP A 47 6.38 45.83 -24.27
N TYR A 48 7.52 45.33 -24.74
CA TYR A 48 7.65 43.97 -25.24
C TYR A 48 7.76 42.92 -24.11
N TRP A 49 8.64 43.15 -23.13
CA TRP A 49 8.97 42.15 -22.11
C TRP A 49 7.93 42.07 -20.99
N HIS A 50 7.32 43.19 -20.62
CA HIS A 50 6.37 43.24 -19.51
C HIS A 50 5.13 42.35 -19.72
N PRO A 51 4.39 42.42 -20.85
CA PRO A 51 3.24 41.56 -21.07
C PRO A 51 3.64 40.09 -21.21
N ARG A 52 4.82 39.81 -21.78
CA ARG A 52 5.34 38.44 -21.89
C ARG A 52 5.60 37.82 -20.53
N PHE A 53 6.27 38.56 -19.64
CA PHE A 53 6.55 38.10 -18.28
C PHE A 53 5.27 37.93 -17.48
N GLN A 54 4.32 38.86 -17.60
CA GLN A 54 3.01 38.73 -16.96
C GLN A 54 2.25 37.49 -17.44
N ARG A 55 2.31 37.20 -18.74
CA ARG A 55 1.66 36.00 -19.31
C ARG A 55 2.29 34.72 -18.77
N GLU A 56 3.63 34.60 -18.83
CA GLU A 56 4.32 33.42 -18.31
C GLU A 56 4.11 33.25 -16.80
N SER A 57 4.05 34.35 -16.03
CA SER A 57 3.73 34.31 -14.60
C SER A 57 2.32 33.79 -14.36
N ARG A 58 1.32 34.26 -15.12
CA ARG A 58 -0.07 33.78 -15.00
C ARG A 58 -0.20 32.31 -15.36
N GLU A 59 0.45 31.88 -16.44
CA GLU A 59 0.46 30.48 -16.86
C GLU A 59 1.09 29.57 -15.80
N ARG A 60 2.18 30.02 -15.15
CA ARG A 60 2.78 29.32 -14.01
C ARG A 60 1.86 29.27 -12.79
N ASP A 61 1.23 30.39 -12.43
CA ASP A 61 0.31 30.46 -11.30
C ASP A 61 -0.91 29.55 -11.52
N GLU A 62 -1.44 29.50 -12.74
CA GLU A 62 -2.54 28.60 -13.12
C GLU A 62 -2.12 27.13 -13.04
N ALA A 63 -0.95 26.78 -13.58
CA ALA A 63 -0.41 25.43 -13.50
C ALA A 63 -0.20 24.99 -12.05
N GLN A 64 0.31 25.89 -11.20
CA GLN A 64 0.54 25.61 -9.78
C GLN A 64 -0.77 25.41 -9.02
N ARG A 65 -1.81 26.21 -9.29
CA ARG A 65 -3.14 26.01 -8.73
C ARG A 65 -3.74 24.66 -9.14
N LEU A 66 -3.56 24.25 -10.39
CA LEU A 66 -4.04 22.95 -10.87
C LEU A 66 -3.32 21.80 -10.15
N LEU A 67 -2.00 21.89 -9.97
CA LEU A 67 -1.23 20.92 -9.21
C LEU A 67 -1.67 20.85 -7.75
N ASP A 68 -1.94 21.99 -7.11
CA ASP A 68 -2.45 22.04 -5.74
C ASP A 68 -3.82 21.38 -5.62
N CYS A 69 -4.74 21.65 -6.56
CA CYS A 69 -6.05 20.98 -6.62
C CYS A 69 -5.89 19.47 -6.78
N ARG A 70 -5.07 19.01 -7.73
CA ARG A 70 -4.80 17.57 -7.94
C ARG A 70 -4.16 16.91 -6.73
N THR A 71 -3.25 17.61 -6.06
CA THR A 71 -2.60 17.10 -4.84
C THR A 71 -3.63 16.91 -3.73
N ARG A 72 -4.56 17.85 -3.55
CA ARG A 72 -5.66 17.71 -2.57
C ARG A 72 -6.59 16.55 -2.93
N GLU A 73 -6.96 16.40 -4.20
CA GLU A 73 -7.79 15.28 -4.67
C GLU A 73 -7.09 13.93 -4.41
N LEU A 74 -5.80 13.81 -4.72
CA LEU A 74 -5.03 12.59 -4.47
C LEU A 74 -4.91 12.26 -2.98
N LEU A 75 -4.71 13.27 -2.14
CA LEU A 75 -4.67 13.08 -0.68
C LEU A 75 -6.03 12.62 -0.14
N ALA A 76 -7.14 13.19 -0.64
CA ALA A 76 -8.49 12.77 -0.27
C ALA A 76 -8.79 11.33 -0.72
N LEU A 77 -8.43 10.97 -1.96
CA LEU A 77 -8.58 9.60 -2.46
C LEU A 77 -7.77 8.61 -1.63
N ARG A 78 -6.52 8.96 -1.28
CA ARG A 78 -5.67 8.10 -0.42
C ARG A 78 -6.26 7.92 0.97
N ALA A 79 -6.87 8.96 1.54
CA ALA A 79 -7.56 8.86 2.82
C ALA A 79 -8.79 7.94 2.72
N ASN A 80 -9.61 8.08 1.67
CA ASN A 80 -10.78 7.22 1.45
C ASN A 80 -10.39 5.75 1.27
N VAL A 81 -9.38 5.45 0.45
CA VAL A 81 -8.89 4.08 0.25
C VAL A 81 -8.39 3.47 1.57
N ARG A 82 -7.75 4.28 2.42
CA ARG A 82 -7.31 3.82 3.74
C ARG A 82 -8.48 3.50 4.65
N ILE A 83 -9.49 4.38 4.70
CA ILE A 83 -10.71 4.17 5.49
C ILE A 83 -11.44 2.93 5.02
N GLU A 84 -11.64 2.78 3.71
CA GLU A 84 -12.30 1.61 3.13
C GLU A 84 -11.51 0.31 3.38
N GLY A 85 -10.18 0.37 3.31
CA GLY A 85 -9.32 -0.75 3.68
C GLY A 85 -9.45 -1.14 5.16
N ASP A 86 -9.45 -0.15 6.06
CA ASP A 86 -9.62 -0.37 7.49
C ASP A 86 -11.02 -0.96 7.80
N GLU A 87 -12.08 -0.44 7.19
CA GLU A 87 -13.46 -0.96 7.28
C GLU A 87 -13.56 -2.39 6.73
N HIS A 88 -12.92 -2.67 5.59
CA HIS A 88 -12.90 -4.02 5.02
C HIS A 88 -12.20 -5.01 5.96
N THR A 89 -11.06 -4.64 6.55
CA THR A 89 -10.39 -5.53 7.51
C THR A 89 -11.20 -5.72 8.80
N ALA A 90 -11.97 -4.72 9.22
CA ALA A 90 -12.85 -4.80 10.37
C ALA A 90 -14.04 -5.73 10.10
N THR A 91 -14.67 -5.60 8.94
CA THR A 91 -15.78 -6.49 8.52
C THR A 91 -15.31 -7.93 8.34
N VAL A 92 -14.14 -8.17 7.74
CA VAL A 92 -13.56 -9.52 7.64
C VAL A 92 -13.28 -10.10 9.03
N ARG A 93 -12.70 -9.32 9.95
CA ARG A 93 -12.48 -9.77 11.33
C ARG A 93 -13.78 -10.09 12.04
N ASP A 94 -14.82 -9.27 11.85
CA ASP A 94 -16.13 -9.51 12.46
C ASP A 94 -16.80 -10.75 11.88
N LEU A 95 -16.74 -10.96 10.56
CA LEU A 95 -17.22 -12.18 9.90
C LEU A 95 -16.46 -13.43 10.37
N LEU A 96 -15.13 -13.36 10.48
CA LEU A 96 -14.33 -14.47 11.02
C LEU A 96 -14.68 -14.75 12.50
N ARG A 97 -14.95 -13.71 13.29
CA ARG A 97 -15.40 -13.86 14.68
C ARG A 97 -16.80 -14.46 14.76
N GLN A 98 -17.71 -14.04 13.89
CA GLN A 98 -19.05 -14.62 13.77
C GLN A 98 -18.96 -16.08 13.33
N LEU A 99 -18.10 -16.42 12.37
CA LEU A 99 -17.86 -17.82 11.96
C LEU A 99 -17.24 -18.65 13.09
N ALA A 100 -16.29 -18.11 13.84
CA ALA A 100 -15.67 -18.79 14.97
C ALA A 100 -16.65 -18.98 16.15
N SER A 101 -17.56 -18.02 16.36
CA SER A 101 -18.58 -18.08 17.43
C SER A 101 -19.85 -18.83 17.05
N ALA A 102 -20.14 -18.97 15.75
CA ALA A 102 -21.23 -19.79 15.26
C ALA A 102 -21.07 -21.28 15.60
N GLY A 103 -19.88 -21.69 16.04
CA GLY A 103 -19.52 -23.10 16.18
C GLY A 103 -19.43 -23.74 14.80
N GLY A 104 -18.40 -24.54 14.54
CA GLY A 104 -18.52 -25.49 13.44
C GLY A 104 -19.79 -26.32 13.65
N ILE A 105 -20.46 -26.70 12.56
CA ILE A 105 -21.55 -27.69 12.60
C ILE A 105 -21.05 -28.84 13.49
N SER A 106 -21.68 -29.04 14.64
CA SER A 106 -21.27 -30.06 15.60
C SER A 106 -21.44 -31.45 14.97
N GLU A 107 -20.77 -32.47 15.50
CA GLU A 107 -21.07 -33.85 15.11
C GLU A 107 -22.55 -34.20 15.36
N GLU A 108 -23.16 -33.60 16.39
CA GLU A 108 -24.60 -33.71 16.66
C GLU A 108 -25.46 -33.03 15.59
N ASP A 109 -25.00 -31.89 15.05
CA ASP A 109 -25.65 -31.19 13.94
C ASP A 109 -25.53 -32.00 12.64
N ARG A 110 -24.39 -32.66 12.42
CA ARG A 110 -24.19 -33.59 11.29
C ARG A 110 -25.15 -34.77 11.38
N ALA A 111 -25.29 -35.39 12.55
CA ALA A 111 -26.20 -36.51 12.77
C ALA A 111 -27.67 -36.09 12.57
N THR A 112 -28.06 -34.92 13.07
CA THR A 112 -29.42 -34.38 12.86
C THR A 112 -29.69 -34.04 11.40
N LEU A 113 -28.73 -33.45 10.67
CA LEU A 113 -28.85 -33.19 9.24
C LEU A 113 -28.99 -34.49 8.43
N GLN A 114 -28.23 -35.54 8.76
CA GLN A 114 -28.40 -36.87 8.15
C GLN A 114 -29.80 -37.45 8.41
N ALA A 115 -30.28 -37.39 9.65
CA ALA A 115 -31.62 -37.85 10.00
C ALA A 115 -32.73 -37.06 9.28
N VAL A 116 -32.54 -35.76 9.07
CA VAL A 116 -33.47 -34.93 8.29
C VAL A 116 -33.45 -35.33 6.80
N ALA A 117 -32.27 -35.57 6.23
CA ALA A 117 -32.15 -36.03 4.84
C ALA A 117 -32.86 -37.37 4.61
N GLU A 118 -32.74 -38.31 5.55
CA GLU A 118 -33.46 -39.60 5.52
C GLU A 118 -34.97 -39.44 5.61
N LYS A 119 -35.46 -38.56 6.50
CA LYS A 119 -36.89 -38.26 6.63
C LYS A 119 -37.45 -37.62 5.37
N LEU A 120 -36.70 -36.72 4.73
CA LEU A 120 -37.09 -36.11 3.45
C LEU A 120 -37.13 -37.13 2.31
N LEU A 121 -36.21 -38.09 2.32
CA LEU A 121 -36.23 -39.19 1.34
C LEU A 121 -37.43 -40.12 1.55
N LEU A 122 -37.77 -40.43 2.81
CA LEU A 122 -38.97 -41.17 3.15
C LEU A 122 -40.23 -40.41 2.71
N ALA A 123 -40.29 -39.10 2.98
CA ALA A 123 -41.38 -38.24 2.53
C ALA A 123 -41.48 -38.19 1.00
N ALA A 124 -40.36 -38.16 0.29
CA ALA A 124 -40.37 -38.22 -1.17
C ALA A 124 -40.98 -39.53 -1.68
N ASN A 125 -40.68 -40.65 -1.02
CA ASN A 125 -41.23 -41.95 -1.38
C ASN A 125 -42.73 -42.05 -1.07
N THR A 126 -43.21 -41.44 0.02
CA THR A 126 -44.65 -41.38 0.32
C THR A 126 -45.39 -40.48 -0.68
N TRP A 127 -44.84 -39.31 -1.04
CA TRP A 127 -45.44 -38.43 -2.05
C TRP A 127 -45.48 -39.08 -3.44
N ALA A 128 -44.44 -39.83 -3.81
CA ALA A 128 -44.44 -40.63 -5.04
C ALA A 128 -45.54 -41.71 -5.03
N GLY A 129 -45.74 -42.38 -3.88
CA GLY A 129 -46.83 -43.34 -3.70
C GLY A 129 -48.23 -42.72 -3.82
N LEU A 130 -48.38 -41.47 -3.39
CA LEU A 130 -49.62 -40.67 -3.51
C LEU A 130 -49.80 -40.01 -4.89
N ARG A 131 -48.92 -40.31 -5.86
CA ARG A 131 -48.88 -39.70 -7.21
C ARG A 131 -48.70 -38.16 -7.21
N ALA A 132 -48.20 -37.60 -6.12
CA ALA A 132 -47.83 -36.19 -6.01
C ALA A 132 -46.36 -36.00 -6.45
N ASN A 133 -46.10 -36.16 -7.74
CA ASN A 133 -44.72 -36.23 -8.28
C ASN A 133 -43.91 -34.94 -8.06
N ASP A 134 -44.56 -33.77 -8.07
CA ASP A 134 -43.88 -32.49 -7.85
C ASP A 134 -43.34 -32.38 -6.40
N GLN A 135 -44.13 -32.83 -5.43
CA GLN A 135 -43.75 -32.88 -4.01
C GLN A 135 -42.67 -33.93 -3.76
N ALA A 136 -42.75 -35.07 -4.46
CA ALA A 136 -41.73 -36.11 -4.40
C ALA A 136 -40.38 -35.61 -4.96
N GLN A 137 -40.40 -34.86 -6.06
CA GLN A 137 -39.19 -34.30 -6.66
C GLN A 137 -38.58 -33.22 -5.76
N ALA A 138 -39.40 -32.30 -5.22
CA ALA A 138 -38.94 -31.29 -4.28
C ALA A 138 -38.29 -31.93 -3.03
N ALA A 139 -38.93 -32.94 -2.45
CA ALA A 139 -38.39 -33.64 -1.28
C ALA A 139 -37.05 -34.35 -1.57
N ARG A 140 -36.84 -34.90 -2.77
CA ARG A 140 -35.55 -35.48 -3.18
C ARG A 140 -34.45 -34.43 -3.31
N ILE A 141 -34.77 -33.27 -3.89
CA ILE A 141 -33.82 -32.17 -4.04
C ILE A 141 -33.39 -31.67 -2.65
N PHE A 142 -34.34 -31.48 -1.74
CA PHE A 142 -34.02 -31.07 -0.36
C PHE A 142 -33.24 -32.14 0.40
N SER A 143 -33.56 -33.42 0.24
CA SER A 143 -32.80 -34.52 0.83
C SER A 143 -31.33 -34.50 0.37
N ALA A 144 -31.09 -34.36 -0.93
CA ALA A 144 -29.73 -34.29 -1.48
C ALA A 144 -28.96 -33.06 -0.98
N TYR A 145 -29.61 -31.91 -0.91
CA TYR A 145 -29.01 -30.66 -0.41
C TYR A 145 -28.61 -30.76 1.07
N VAL A 146 -29.48 -31.30 1.91
CA VAL A 146 -29.20 -31.46 3.35
C VAL A 146 -28.10 -32.52 3.58
N ALA A 147 -28.09 -33.59 2.78
CA ALA A 147 -27.01 -34.58 2.83
C ALA A 147 -25.64 -33.99 2.42
N GLU A 148 -25.61 -33.12 1.42
CA GLU A 148 -24.40 -32.40 1.04
C GLU A 148 -23.95 -31.42 2.13
N LEU A 149 -24.88 -30.71 2.77
CA LEU A 149 -24.59 -29.83 3.90
C LEU A 149 -23.94 -30.61 5.06
N ALA A 150 -24.44 -31.81 5.36
CA ALA A 150 -23.87 -32.69 6.38
C ALA A 150 -22.44 -33.17 6.04
N GLN A 151 -22.10 -33.32 4.74
CA GLN A 151 -20.75 -33.71 4.29
C GLN A 151 -19.74 -32.57 4.32
N ARG A 152 -20.21 -31.32 4.22
CA ARG A 152 -19.35 -30.12 4.34
C ARG A 152 -18.97 -29.81 5.78
N CYS A 153 -19.54 -30.53 6.75
CA CYS A 153 -19.11 -30.48 8.13
C CYS A 153 -17.63 -30.91 8.19
N PRO A 154 -16.72 -30.07 8.73
CA PRO A 154 -15.36 -30.51 8.97
C PRO A 154 -15.41 -31.74 9.88
N SER A 155 -14.72 -32.81 9.50
CA SER A 155 -14.40 -33.90 10.43
C SER A 155 -13.76 -33.25 11.67
N PRO A 156 -14.10 -33.69 12.90
CA PRO A 156 -13.44 -33.16 14.10
C PRO A 156 -11.94 -33.25 13.87
N LEU A 157 -11.29 -32.08 13.95
CA LEU A 157 -9.86 -31.84 13.78
C LEU A 157 -9.14 -32.91 12.94
N GLN A 158 -8.89 -32.64 11.65
CA GLN A 158 -7.55 -32.98 11.19
C GLN A 158 -6.63 -32.11 12.03
N ASP A 159 -6.19 -32.65 13.17
CA ASP A 159 -5.09 -32.09 13.93
C ASP A 159 -4.04 -31.74 12.90
N HIS A 160 -3.65 -30.47 12.89
CA HIS A 160 -2.53 -30.05 12.08
C HIS A 160 -1.41 -31.06 12.37
N PRO A 161 -0.66 -31.57 11.39
CA PRO A 161 0.36 -32.59 11.65
C PRO A 161 1.46 -32.13 12.63
N ASP A 162 1.43 -30.86 13.02
CA ASP A 162 2.29 -30.24 14.04
C ASP A 162 1.52 -29.77 15.29
N THR A 163 0.25 -30.13 15.53
CA THR A 163 -0.50 -29.71 16.74
C THR A 163 0.25 -30.15 17.99
N GLU A 164 0.62 -31.43 18.08
CA GLU A 164 1.40 -31.99 19.20
C GLU A 164 2.77 -31.29 19.34
N LEU A 165 3.42 -31.00 18.21
CA LEU A 165 4.70 -30.30 18.18
C LEU A 165 4.57 -28.86 18.71
N ILE A 166 3.50 -28.16 18.36
CA ILE A 166 3.23 -26.78 18.80
C ILE A 166 2.92 -26.77 20.29
N GLU A 167 2.11 -27.70 20.79
CA GLU A 167 1.79 -27.82 22.21
C GLU A 167 3.02 -28.18 23.05
N TRP A 168 3.86 -29.09 22.54
CA TRP A 168 5.12 -29.44 23.18
C TRP A 168 6.09 -28.24 23.22
N LEU A 169 6.21 -27.49 22.11
CA LEU A 169 7.03 -26.29 22.06
C LEU A 169 6.52 -25.20 23.01
N ASP A 170 5.21 -25.02 23.16
CA ASP A 170 4.63 -24.05 24.10
C ASP A 170 4.93 -24.44 25.57
N ARG A 171 4.99 -25.74 25.87
CA ARG A 171 5.36 -26.26 27.19
C ARG A 171 6.84 -26.05 27.52
N GLU A 172 7.73 -26.27 26.55
CA GLU A 172 9.18 -26.20 26.73
C GLU A 172 9.77 -24.80 26.46
N ALA A 173 8.98 -23.88 25.88
CA ALA A 173 9.42 -22.52 25.62
C ALA A 173 9.56 -21.74 26.93
N SER A 174 10.73 -21.13 27.12
CA SER A 174 10.96 -20.19 28.21
C SER A 174 11.06 -18.78 27.66
N PHE A 175 10.27 -17.86 28.22
CA PHE A 175 10.35 -16.45 27.89
C PHE A 175 11.28 -15.73 28.87
N ASN A 176 12.35 -15.15 28.34
CA ASN A 176 13.27 -14.35 29.15
C ASN A 176 12.98 -12.86 28.93
N ALA A 177 12.28 -12.26 29.90
CA ALA A 177 11.84 -10.87 29.84
C ALA A 177 13.00 -9.87 29.82
N ASP A 178 14.16 -10.21 30.38
CA ASP A 178 15.30 -9.30 30.50
C ASP A 178 16.01 -9.03 29.16
N PHE A 179 15.84 -9.94 28.20
CA PHE A 179 16.46 -9.86 26.87
C PHE A 179 15.43 -9.72 25.74
N GLU A 180 14.14 -9.62 26.06
CA GLU A 180 13.03 -9.63 25.08
C GLU A 180 13.12 -10.81 24.08
N CYS A 181 13.67 -11.95 24.52
CA CYS A 181 13.94 -13.13 23.69
C CYS A 181 13.22 -14.36 24.25
N ALA A 182 12.67 -15.17 23.36
CA ALA A 182 12.20 -16.51 23.67
C ALA A 182 13.30 -17.53 23.34
N GLU A 183 13.61 -18.42 24.28
CA GLU A 183 14.59 -19.49 24.08
C GLU A 183 13.95 -20.85 24.33
N LEU A 184 14.17 -21.76 23.38
CA LEU A 184 13.78 -23.16 23.42
C LEU A 184 15.04 -24.01 23.57
N ARG A 185 15.13 -24.79 24.64
CA ARG A 185 16.26 -25.68 24.92
C ARG A 185 15.75 -27.10 25.06
N PHE A 186 16.29 -28.00 24.26
CA PHE A 186 15.96 -29.42 24.32
C PHE A 186 17.24 -30.25 24.13
N MET A 187 17.27 -31.40 24.79
CA MET A 187 18.41 -32.31 24.74
C MET A 187 18.30 -33.17 23.48
N VAL A 188 19.34 -33.20 22.65
CA VAL A 188 19.42 -34.09 21.49
C VAL A 188 20.66 -34.95 21.63
N THR A 189 20.49 -36.27 21.64
CA THR A 189 21.59 -37.23 21.87
C THR A 189 22.49 -37.47 20.65
N THR A 190 22.20 -36.85 19.49
CA THR A 190 22.93 -37.06 18.23
C THR A 190 23.32 -35.74 17.54
N ASN A 191 24.45 -35.75 16.83
CA ASN A 191 24.95 -34.60 16.08
C ASN A 191 23.94 -34.23 14.96
N PRO A 192 23.49 -32.95 14.84
CA PRO A 192 22.49 -32.52 13.85
C PRO A 192 22.90 -32.64 12.37
N GLU A 193 24.13 -33.04 12.05
CA GLU A 193 24.70 -33.10 10.69
C GLU A 193 23.95 -34.00 9.68
N GLY A 194 22.89 -34.72 10.08
CA GLY A 194 22.08 -35.57 9.21
C GLY A 194 20.67 -35.05 8.88
N HIS A 195 20.26 -33.88 9.38
CA HIS A 195 18.90 -33.36 9.19
C HIS A 195 18.84 -32.21 8.18
N ALA A 196 17.93 -32.30 7.20
CA ALA A 196 17.72 -31.25 6.20
C ALA A 196 16.96 -30.04 6.75
N HIS A 197 16.12 -30.24 7.77
CA HIS A 197 15.28 -29.20 8.36
C HIS A 197 15.32 -29.20 9.89
N ILE A 198 15.28 -28.00 10.46
CA ILE A 198 15.19 -27.79 11.92
C ILE A 198 13.95 -28.49 12.49
N ARG A 199 12.85 -28.52 11.74
CA ARG A 199 11.61 -29.24 12.11
C ARG A 199 11.88 -30.72 12.47
N ASP A 200 12.78 -31.39 11.75
CA ASP A 200 13.07 -32.81 11.98
C ASP A 200 13.89 -33.02 13.25
N VAL A 201 14.76 -32.04 13.57
CA VAL A 201 15.53 -32.03 14.82
C VAL A 201 14.61 -31.83 16.02
N ILE A 202 13.65 -30.91 15.92
CA ILE A 202 12.67 -30.63 16.99
C ILE A 202 11.75 -31.83 17.21
N ARG A 203 11.20 -32.43 16.14
CA ARG A 203 10.35 -33.63 16.29
C ARG A 203 11.10 -34.79 16.94
N ARG A 204 12.38 -34.97 16.60
CA ARG A 204 13.22 -35.98 17.26
C ARG A 204 13.44 -35.66 18.73
N ALA A 205 13.69 -34.40 19.07
CA ALA A 205 13.85 -33.98 20.46
C ALA A 205 12.59 -34.23 21.29
N MET A 206 11.40 -33.97 20.71
CA MET A 206 10.10 -34.26 21.33
C MET A 206 9.97 -35.76 21.68
N HIS A 207 10.23 -36.65 20.71
CA HIS A 207 10.17 -38.09 20.97
C HIS A 207 11.20 -38.55 22.02
N GLN A 208 12.40 -37.98 22.02
CA GLN A 208 13.42 -38.30 23.03
C GLN A 208 13.01 -37.82 24.43
N ALA A 209 12.36 -36.66 24.54
CA ALA A 209 11.84 -36.16 25.81
C ALA A 209 10.75 -37.08 26.36
N GLU A 210 9.81 -37.52 25.51
CA GLU A 210 8.77 -38.48 25.88
C GLU A 210 9.35 -39.82 26.36
N GLU A 211 10.36 -40.36 25.67
CA GLU A 211 11.06 -41.59 26.07
C GLU A 211 11.76 -41.44 27.43
N ILE A 212 12.37 -40.28 27.70
CA ILE A 212 13.02 -39.98 28.97
C ILE A 212 11.99 -39.86 30.10
N GLU A 213 10.88 -39.16 29.87
CA GLU A 213 9.79 -39.04 30.85
C GLU A 213 9.18 -40.40 31.19
N GLN A 214 8.87 -41.21 30.17
CA GLN A 214 8.35 -42.58 30.36
C GLN A 214 9.35 -43.47 31.10
N GLY A 215 10.65 -43.38 30.75
CA GLY A 215 11.72 -44.10 31.45
C GLY A 215 11.86 -43.66 32.90
N HIS A 216 11.79 -42.36 33.17
CA HIS A 216 11.87 -41.82 34.53
C HIS A 216 10.67 -42.27 35.38
N GLN A 217 9.46 -42.21 34.83
CA GLN A 217 8.25 -42.63 35.51
C GLN A 217 8.26 -44.14 35.81
N ALA A 218 8.72 -44.98 34.87
CA ALA A 218 8.91 -46.40 35.10
C ALA A 218 9.95 -46.71 36.20
N THR A 219 11.03 -45.94 36.31
CA THR A 219 12.02 -46.09 37.39
C THR A 219 11.51 -45.66 38.76
N LEU A 220 10.64 -44.65 38.81
CA LEU A 220 9.99 -44.20 40.04
C LEU A 220 8.95 -45.22 40.53
N GLU A 221 8.17 -45.81 39.63
CA GLU A 221 7.21 -46.88 39.94
C GLU A 221 7.90 -48.18 40.38
N ALA A 222 9.08 -48.51 39.83
CA ALA A 222 9.86 -49.67 40.24
C ALA A 222 10.61 -49.49 41.58
N SER A 223 10.73 -48.25 42.06
CA SER A 223 11.41 -47.90 43.32
C SER A 223 10.43 -47.60 44.48
N ALA A 224 9.13 -47.66 44.23
CA ALA A 224 8.04 -47.49 45.19
C ALA A 224 7.51 -48.85 45.67
#